data_AF-A0A6G7P6Z5-F1
#
_entry.id   AF-A0A6G7P6Z5-F1
#
_cell.length_a   1.000
_cell.length_b   1.000
_cell.length_c   1.000
_cell.angle_alpha   90.00
_cell.angle_beta   90.00
_cell.angle_gamma   90.00
#
_symmetry.space_group_name_H-M   'P 1'
#
loop_
_entity.id
_entity.type
_entity.pdbx_description
1 polymer ?
#
loop_
_entity_poly.entity_id
_entity_poly.type
_entity_poly.pdbx_seq_one_letter_code
_entity_poly.pdbx_strand_id
1 'polypeptide(L)'
;MTGDAHGRVLSWTGADGKRCIVVTDGNGLLSRSADTVERVRLDMAAGLLDHAADLLADERVTAAQLRFTLARMREALADVHRIAESRGAGLP
;
A
#
# COMPACT_ATOMS: atom_id res chain seq x y z
N MET A 1 7.48 25.19 21.42
CA MET A 1 7.52 24.06 20.47
C MET A 1 6.25 23.26 20.68
N THR A 2 5.18 23.64 19.98
CA THR A 2 3.94 22.87 19.97
C THR A 2 4.07 21.94 18.78
N GLY A 3 4.59 20.73 19.00
CA GLY A 3 4.55 19.69 17.97
C GLY A 3 3.10 19.28 17.82
N ASP A 4 2.48 19.66 16.72
CA ASP A 4 1.09 19.34 16.45
C ASP A 4 0.98 17.82 16.30
N ALA A 5 0.30 17.18 17.26
CA ALA A 5 0.22 15.74 17.31
C ALA A 5 -0.78 15.27 16.25
N HIS A 6 -0.28 14.78 15.12
CA HIS A 6 -1.14 14.30 14.03
C HIS A 6 -1.37 12.79 14.17
N GLY A 7 -2.64 12.39 14.14
CA GLY A 7 -3.03 10.99 14.05
C GLY A 7 -2.83 10.48 12.63
N ARG A 8 -1.95 9.50 12.42
CA ARG A 8 -1.80 8.77 11.15
C ARG A 8 -2.48 7.43 11.23
N VAL A 9 -3.35 7.13 10.27
CA VAL A 9 -3.91 5.79 10.08
C VAL A 9 -2.83 4.92 9.44
N LEU A 10 -2.61 3.71 9.95
CA LEU A 10 -1.62 2.79 9.39
C LEU A 10 -2.21 2.03 8.19
N SER A 11 -1.34 1.69 7.23
CA SER A 11 -1.70 0.92 6.04
C SER A 11 -1.92 -0.58 6.32
N TRP A 12 -1.94 -1.00 7.59
CA TRP A 12 -2.30 -2.34 8.03
C TRP A 12 -3.32 -2.27 9.17
N THR A 13 -4.09 -3.36 9.29
CA THR A 13 -5.06 -3.54 10.36
C THR A 13 -4.43 -4.25 11.55
N GLY A 14 -5.00 -4.03 12.73
CA GLY A 14 -4.71 -4.84 13.91
C GLY A 14 -5.22 -6.27 13.74
N ALA A 15 -4.91 -7.14 14.71
CA ALA A 15 -5.34 -8.53 14.71
C ALA A 15 -6.88 -8.70 14.67
N ASP A 16 -7.62 -7.68 15.08
CA ASP A 16 -9.09 -7.63 15.05
C ASP A 16 -9.66 -7.03 13.74
N GLY A 17 -8.81 -6.80 12.73
CA GLY A 17 -9.21 -6.22 11.45
C GLY A 17 -9.53 -4.72 11.51
N LYS A 18 -9.36 -4.06 12.65
CA LYS A 18 -9.62 -2.62 12.78
C LYS A 18 -8.42 -1.81 12.31
N ARG A 19 -8.70 -0.60 11.81
CA ARG A 19 -7.68 0.39 11.44
C ARG A 19 -6.85 0.74 12.67
N CYS A 20 -5.53 0.65 12.57
CA CYS A 20 -4.62 1.10 13.62
C CYS A 20 -4.27 2.58 13.40
N ILE A 21 -4.28 3.37 14.47
CA ILE A 21 -3.94 4.80 14.43
C ILE A 21 -2.71 5.01 15.31
N VAL A 22 -1.71 5.72 14.78
CA VAL A 22 -0.56 6.19 15.54
C VAL A 22 -0.66 7.70 15.70
N VAL A 23 -0.69 8.17 16.94
CA VAL A 23 -0.55 9.60 17.27
C VAL A 23 0.94 9.89 17.37
N THR A 24 1.47 10.71 16.46
CA THR A 24 2.91 11.02 16.38
C THR A 24 3.12 12.43 15.87
N ASP A 25 4.25 13.02 16.24
CA ASP A 25 4.82 14.23 15.60
C ASP A 25 5.43 13.95 14.20
N GLY A 26 5.25 12.75 13.66
CA GLY A 26 5.69 12.34 12.33
C GLY A 26 7.06 11.65 12.27
N ASN A 27 7.90 11.72 13.31
CA ASN A 27 9.28 11.21 13.25
C ASN A 27 9.57 10.02 14.20
N GLY A 28 8.54 9.49 14.86
CA GLY A 28 8.66 8.33 15.75
C GLY A 28 9.02 7.02 15.04
N LEU A 29 9.51 6.03 15.81
CA LEU A 29 9.86 4.69 15.30
C LEU A 29 8.73 4.04 14.50
N LEU A 30 7.48 4.18 14.98
CA LEU A 30 6.30 3.62 14.31
C LEU A 30 6.00 4.29 12.97
N SER A 31 6.25 5.61 12.84
CA SER A 31 6.09 6.33 11.58
C SER A 31 7.08 5.82 10.53
N ARG A 32 8.35 5.62 10.90
CA ARG A 32 9.37 5.06 10.00
C ARG A 32 9.09 3.61 9.61
N SER A 33 8.58 2.80 10.55
CA SER A 33 8.14 1.44 10.24
C SER A 33 6.97 1.45 9.26
N ALA A 34 6.03 2.40 9.42
CA ALA A 34 4.93 2.57 8.48
C ALA A 34 5.42 2.92 7.09
N ASP A 35 6.33 3.89 6.96
CA ASP A 35 6.91 4.28 5.67
C ASP A 35 7.65 3.13 4.99
N THR A 36 8.34 2.30 5.78
CA THR A 36 9.04 1.12 5.28
C THR A 36 8.06 0.10 4.70
N VAL A 37 6.99 -0.22 5.43
CA VAL A 37 5.96 -1.16 4.96
C VAL A 37 5.25 -0.63 3.72
N GLU A 38 4.92 0.66 3.71
CA GLU A 38 4.30 1.30 2.55
C GLU A 38 5.22 1.23 1.31
N ARG A 39 6.51 1.52 1.47
CA ARG A 39 7.49 1.45 0.38
C ARG A 39 7.56 0.04 -0.22
N VAL A 40 7.69 -1.00 0.62
CA VAL A 40 7.74 -2.39 0.15
C VAL A 40 6.50 -2.75 -0.67
N ARG A 41 5.29 -2.34 -0.23
CA ARG A 41 4.06 -2.61 -1.00
C ARG A 41 4.01 -1.85 -2.32
N LEU A 42 4.49 -0.61 -2.35
CA LEU A 42 4.57 0.17 -3.59
C LEU A 42 5.58 -0.44 -4.57
N ASP A 43 6.73 -0.90 -4.09
CA ASP A 43 7.74 -1.57 -4.93
C ASP A 43 7.19 -2.90 -5.49
N MET A 44 6.45 -3.67 -4.68
CA MET A 44 5.77 -4.88 -5.15
C MET A 44 4.69 -4.57 -6.20
N ALA A 45 3.94 -3.49 -6.04
CA ALA A 45 2.95 -3.05 -7.02
C ALA A 45 3.62 -2.62 -8.33
N ALA A 46 4.76 -1.93 -8.26
CA ALA A 46 5.57 -1.57 -9.43
C ALA A 46 6.06 -2.81 -10.18
N GLY A 47 6.64 -3.79 -9.48
CA GLY A 47 7.07 -5.05 -10.11
C GLY A 47 5.92 -5.83 -10.74
N LEU A 48 4.70 -5.74 -10.17
CA LEU A 48 3.52 -6.36 -10.77
C LEU A 48 3.04 -5.63 -12.04
N LEU A 49 3.18 -4.30 -12.10
CA LEU A 49 2.91 -3.51 -13.30
C LEU A 49 3.86 -3.91 -14.44
N ASP A 50 5.15 -4.03 -14.16
CA ASP A 50 6.15 -4.49 -15.13
C ASP A 50 5.80 -5.89 -15.65
N HIS A 51 5.50 -6.83 -14.74
CA HIS A 51 5.10 -8.18 -15.13
C HIS A 51 3.83 -8.22 -15.98
N ALA A 52 2.85 -7.37 -15.69
CA ALA A 52 1.64 -7.29 -16.51
C ALA A 52 1.91 -6.70 -17.89
N ALA A 53 2.82 -5.74 -18.02
CA ALA A 53 3.23 -5.22 -19.31
C ALA A 53 3.88 -6.33 -20.17
N ASP A 54 4.76 -7.14 -19.57
CA ASP A 54 5.37 -8.28 -20.26
C ASP A 54 4.32 -9.31 -20.71
N LEU A 55 3.36 -9.65 -19.84
CA LEU A 55 2.28 -10.60 -20.17
C LEU A 55 1.37 -10.09 -21.28
N LEU A 56 1.10 -8.78 -21.32
CA LEU A 56 0.26 -8.17 -22.36
C LEU A 56 0.97 -8.10 -23.72
N ALA A 57 2.30 -8.10 -23.74
CA ALA A 57 3.10 -8.15 -24.96
C ALA A 57 3.26 -9.57 -25.53
N ASP A 58 3.02 -10.62 -24.75
CA ASP A 58 3.13 -12.01 -25.18
C ASP A 58 1.81 -12.55 -25.78
N GLU A 59 1.79 -12.81 -27.08
CA GLU A 59 0.64 -13.38 -27.79
C GLU A 59 0.29 -14.83 -27.35
N ARG A 60 1.21 -15.51 -26.64
CA ARG A 60 1.01 -16.88 -26.16
C ARG A 60 0.36 -16.95 -24.78
N VAL A 61 0.11 -15.81 -24.15
CA VAL A 61 -0.42 -15.76 -22.80
C VAL A 61 -1.81 -16.39 -22.72
N THR A 62 -2.03 -17.21 -21.70
CA THR A 62 -3.30 -17.89 -21.50
C THR A 62 -4.28 -17.02 -20.70
N ALA A 63 -5.58 -17.27 -20.89
CA ALA A 63 -6.62 -16.64 -20.09
C ALA A 63 -6.48 -16.92 -18.58
N ALA A 64 -5.87 -18.05 -18.19
CA ALA A 64 -5.60 -18.38 -16.80
C ALA A 64 -4.52 -17.47 -16.20
N GLN A 65 -3.42 -17.23 -16.93
CA GLN A 65 -2.37 -16.28 -16.53
C GLN A 65 -2.94 -14.86 -16.41
N LEU A 66 -3.76 -14.41 -17.37
CA LEU A 66 -4.42 -13.10 -17.29
C LEU A 66 -5.34 -12.96 -16.08
N ARG A 67 -6.15 -13.97 -15.78
CA ARG A 67 -7.03 -13.96 -14.59
C ARG A 67 -6.23 -13.92 -13.29
N PHE A 68 -5.15 -14.67 -13.22
CA PHE A 68 -4.26 -14.65 -12.07
C PHE A 68 -3.63 -13.27 -11.88
N THR A 69 -3.04 -12.69 -12.93
CA THR A 69 -2.43 -11.36 -12.88
C THR A 69 -3.45 -10.29 -12.53
N LEU A 70 -4.67 -10.35 -13.06
CA LEU A 70 -5.75 -9.43 -12.69
C LEU A 70 -6.15 -9.56 -11.21
N ALA A 71 -6.16 -10.76 -10.65
CA ALA A 71 -6.41 -10.96 -9.23
C ALA A 71 -5.30 -10.34 -8.36
N ARG A 72 -4.03 -10.55 -8.75
CA ARG A 72 -2.87 -9.90 -8.09
C ARG A 72 -2.94 -8.38 -8.19
N MET A 73 -3.33 -7.85 -9.35
CA MET A 73 -3.48 -6.41 -9.59
C MET A 73 -4.54 -5.80 -8.68
N ARG A 74 -5.68 -6.48 -8.52
CA ARG A 74 -6.74 -6.03 -7.60
C ARG A 74 -6.24 -5.91 -6.17
N GLU A 75 -5.44 -6.88 -5.70
CA GLU A 75 -4.86 -6.85 -4.36
C GLU A 75 -3.85 -5.69 -4.20
N ALA A 76 -2.94 -5.54 -5.16
CA ALA A 76 -1.97 -4.44 -5.15
C ALA A 76 -2.65 -3.06 -5.18
N LEU A 77 -3.71 -2.89 -5.98
CA LEU A 77 -4.48 -1.64 -6.02
C LEU A 77 -5.20 -1.36 -4.70
N ALA A 78 -5.75 -2.38 -4.03
CA ALA A 78 -6.35 -2.21 -2.72
C ALA A 78 -5.31 -1.76 -1.67
N ASP A 79 -4.09 -2.28 -1.75
CA ASP A 79 -2.99 -1.84 -0.90
C ASP A 79 -2.57 -0.40 -1.19
N VAL A 80 -2.37 -0.04 -2.46
CA VAL A 80 -2.05 1.34 -2.88
C VAL A 80 -3.13 2.32 -2.42
N HIS A 81 -4.41 1.95 -2.58
CA HIS A 81 -5.53 2.77 -2.12
C HIS A 81 -5.47 3.01 -0.61
N ARG A 82 -5.22 1.98 0.19
CA ARG A 82 -5.10 2.11 1.64
C ARG A 82 -3.92 2.99 2.06
N ILE A 83 -2.81 2.94 1.32
CA ILE A 83 -1.65 3.83 1.54
C ILE A 83 -2.03 5.29 1.24
N ALA A 84 -2.75 5.52 0.13
CA ALA A 84 -3.22 6.86 -0.21
C ALA A 84 -4.19 7.41 0.84
N GLU A 85 -5.12 6.60 1.34
CA GLU A 85 -6.02 6.97 2.45
C GLU A 85 -5.26 7.24 3.75
N SER A 86 -4.29 6.39 4.11
CA SER A 86 -3.38 6.59 5.27
C SER A 86 -2.70 7.95 5.26
N ARG A 87 -2.16 8.34 4.09
CA ARG A 87 -1.46 9.61 3.90
C ARG A 87 -2.41 10.80 3.77
N GLY A 88 -3.58 10.61 3.15
CA GLY A 88 -4.59 11.64 2.95
C GLY A 88 -5.40 11.96 4.22
N ALA A 89 -5.54 11.00 5.14
CA ALA A 89 -6.18 11.19 6.44
C ALA A 89 -5.34 12.05 7.42
N GLY A 90 -4.11 12.40 7.05
CA GLY A 90 -3.21 13.30 7.80
C GLY A 90 -3.21 14.75 7.32
N LEU A 91 -4.14 15.16 6.45
CA LEU A 91 -4.35 16.57 6.07
C LEU A 91 -5.49 17.16 6.91
N PRO A 92 -5.37 18.44 7.35
CA PRO A 92 -5.92 19.02 8.58
C PRO A 92 -7.44 18.89 8.81
#